data_AF-A0A1I3S7Q1-F1
#
_entry.id   AF-A0A1I3S7Q1-F1
#
_cell.length_a   1.000
_cell.length_b   1.000
_cell.length_c   1.000
_cell.angle_alpha   90.00
_cell.angle_beta   90.00
_cell.angle_gamma   90.00
#
_symmetry.space_group_name_H-M   'P 1'
#
loop_
_entity.id
_entity.type
_entity.pdbx_description
1 polymer ?
#
loop_
_entity_poly.entity_id
_entity_poly.type
_entity_poly.pdbx_seq_one_letter_code
_entity_poly.pdbx_strand_id
1 'polypeptide(L)'
;MLGFGYIFDDPQTLIERWQAQEAATLNRFASRLREANDKAWNIYSLFICAAPADEEQSRLIRQIEENLERTRKIAACGVGTVDEVITALLPILPLQYRPSLEQENYADRLRRRIADFAPEAADAALNEDVPAAEVAAMLGTR
;
A
#
# COMPACT_ATOMS: atom_id res chain seq x y z
N MET A 1 6.03 -6.63 -4.69
CA MET A 1 5.65 -5.56 -5.64
C MET A 1 6.65 -5.61 -6.79
N LEU A 2 6.17 -5.62 -8.02
CA LEU A 2 7.02 -5.68 -9.22
C LEU A 2 6.87 -4.36 -9.98
N GLY A 3 7.95 -3.87 -10.57
CA GLY A 3 7.89 -2.69 -11.41
C GLY A 3 9.13 -2.46 -12.24
N PHE A 4 9.04 -1.49 -13.14
CA PHE A 4 10.11 -1.06 -14.03
C PHE A 4 10.30 0.45 -13.89
N GLY A 5 11.54 0.92 -13.93
CA GLY A 5 11.87 2.33 -13.93
C GLY A 5 12.60 2.72 -15.21
N TYR A 6 12.23 3.86 -15.76
CA TYR A 6 12.84 4.44 -16.96
C TYR A 6 13.21 5.89 -16.69
N ILE A 7 14.42 6.23 -17.11
CA ILE A 7 14.93 7.59 -17.05
C ILE A 7 14.94 8.12 -18.48
N PHE A 8 14.32 9.27 -18.68
CA PHE A 8 14.32 10.00 -19.95
C PHE A 8 15.19 11.24 -19.82
N ASP A 9 15.82 11.62 -20.92
CA ASP A 9 16.70 12.78 -20.98
C ASP A 9 15.93 14.09 -20.73
N ASP A 10 14.71 14.17 -21.27
CA ASP A 10 13.87 15.36 -21.21
C ASP A 10 12.36 15.01 -21.23
N PRO A 11 11.48 15.96 -20.85
CA PRO A 11 10.03 15.75 -20.79
C PRO A 11 9.41 15.40 -22.14
N GLN A 12 9.90 15.98 -23.24
CA GLN A 12 9.35 15.74 -24.58
C GLN A 12 9.61 14.30 -24.99
N THR A 13 10.83 13.82 -24.81
CA THR A 13 11.19 12.43 -25.07
C THR A 13 10.37 11.46 -24.21
N LEU A 14 10.10 11.79 -22.94
CA LEU A 14 9.22 10.99 -22.07
C LEU A 14 7.81 10.88 -22.66
N ILE A 15 7.19 12.02 -22.98
CA ILE A 15 5.83 12.10 -23.53
C ILE A 15 5.69 11.28 -24.81
N GLU A 16 6.69 11.37 -25.71
CA GLU A 16 6.65 10.69 -27.00
C GLU A 16 6.93 9.18 -26.92
N ARG A 17 7.74 8.74 -25.95
CA ARG A 17 8.33 7.39 -26.00
C ARG A 17 7.90 6.45 -24.88
N TRP A 18 7.24 6.92 -23.83
CA TRP A 18 6.89 6.09 -22.68
C TRP A 18 6.12 4.81 -23.07
N GLN A 19 5.16 4.90 -24.01
CA GLN A 19 4.35 3.76 -24.44
C GLN A 19 5.18 2.67 -25.13
N ALA A 20 6.03 3.08 -26.06
CA ALA A 20 6.90 2.16 -26.79
C ALA A 20 7.89 1.48 -25.83
N GLN A 21 8.44 2.24 -24.88
CA GLN A 21 9.39 1.76 -23.89
C GLN A 21 8.74 0.75 -22.92
N GLU A 22 7.52 1.05 -22.45
CA GLU A 22 6.73 0.13 -21.62
C GLU A 22 6.42 -1.16 -22.39
N ALA A 23 5.92 -1.04 -23.62
CA ALA A 23 5.58 -2.18 -24.48
C ALA A 23 6.77 -3.12 -24.70
N ALA A 24 7.93 -2.56 -25.06
CA ALA A 24 9.14 -3.32 -25.30
C ALA A 24 9.57 -4.12 -24.06
N THR A 25 9.46 -3.51 -22.87
CA THR A 25 9.88 -4.15 -21.62
C THR A 25 8.90 -5.24 -21.19
N LEU A 26 7.60 -4.98 -21.25
CA LEU A 26 6.58 -5.99 -20.93
C LEU A 26 6.69 -7.21 -21.85
N ASN A 27 6.92 -6.98 -23.15
CA ASN A 27 7.14 -8.06 -24.11
C ASN A 27 8.41 -8.85 -23.80
N ARG A 28 9.52 -8.16 -23.48
CA ARG A 28 10.79 -8.79 -23.11
C ARG A 28 10.67 -9.70 -21.89
N PHE A 29 9.83 -9.34 -20.92
CA PHE A 29 9.67 -10.10 -19.68
C PHE A 29 8.37 -10.92 -19.61
N ALA A 30 7.62 -11.04 -20.71
CA ALA A 30 6.29 -11.63 -20.74
C ALA A 30 6.21 -13.08 -20.23
N SER A 31 7.26 -13.90 -20.43
CA SER A 31 7.32 -15.25 -19.86
C SER A 31 7.38 -15.22 -18.33
N ARG A 32 8.32 -14.45 -17.78
CA ARG A 32 8.53 -14.30 -16.33
C ARG A 32 7.32 -13.66 -15.63
N LEU A 33 6.67 -12.69 -16.28
CA LEU A 33 5.46 -12.07 -15.75
C LEU A 33 4.30 -13.06 -15.65
N ARG A 34 4.16 -13.98 -16.62
CA ARG A 34 3.13 -15.04 -16.58
C ARG A 34 3.40 -16.07 -15.48
N GLU A 35 4.66 -16.45 -15.30
CA GLU A 35 5.08 -17.40 -14.26
C GLU A 35 4.87 -16.83 -12.84
N ALA A 36 5.04 -15.52 -12.67
CA ALA A 36 4.85 -14.85 -11.38
C ALA A 36 3.38 -14.83 -10.91
N ASN A 37 2.42 -15.26 -11.74
CA ASN A 37 0.97 -15.21 -11.51
C ASN A 37 0.45 -13.84 -11.04
N ASP A 38 1.24 -12.80 -11.29
CA ASP A 38 0.91 -11.44 -10.87
C ASP A 38 -0.04 -10.89 -11.92
N LYS A 39 -1.24 -10.49 -11.50
CA LYS A 39 -2.17 -9.84 -12.42
C LYS A 39 -1.47 -8.58 -12.93
N ALA A 40 -1.32 -8.41 -14.24
CA ALA A 40 -0.50 -7.35 -14.84
C ALA A 40 -0.80 -5.93 -14.30
N TRP A 41 -2.02 -5.68 -13.82
CA TRP A 41 -2.42 -4.43 -13.16
C TRP A 41 -1.75 -4.16 -11.80
N ASN A 42 -1.02 -5.12 -11.22
CA ASN A 42 -0.19 -4.96 -10.03
C ASN A 42 1.23 -4.44 -10.34
N ILE A 43 1.60 -4.38 -11.62
CA ILE A 43 2.91 -3.93 -12.05
C ILE A 43 2.90 -2.40 -12.13
N TYR A 44 3.97 -1.77 -11.65
CA TYR A 44 4.18 -0.32 -11.80
C TYR A 44 5.23 -0.02 -12.86
N SER A 45 4.94 0.94 -13.73
CA SER A 45 5.92 1.57 -14.62
C SER A 45 6.19 3.00 -14.14
N LEU A 46 7.43 3.26 -13.77
CA LEU A 46 7.91 4.57 -13.37
C LEU A 46 8.65 5.22 -14.56
N PHE A 47 8.21 6.41 -14.96
CA PHE A 47 8.84 7.22 -15.99
C PHE A 47 9.33 8.52 -15.35
N ILE A 48 10.64 8.73 -15.27
CA ILE A 48 11.21 9.93 -14.66
C ILE A 48 12.13 10.69 -15.60
N CYS A 49 12.17 12.01 -15.48
CA CYS A 49 13.13 12.84 -16.17
C CYS A 49 13.68 13.94 -15.24
N ALA A 50 14.97 14.27 -15.38
CA ALA A 50 15.62 15.26 -14.52
C ALA A 50 15.25 16.70 -14.89
N ALA A 51 15.07 16.97 -16.19
CA ALA A 51 14.67 18.28 -16.67
C ALA A 51 13.22 18.61 -16.26
N PRO A 52 12.92 19.86 -15.88
CA PRO A 52 11.56 20.26 -15.53
C PRO A 52 10.68 20.32 -16.78
N ALA A 53 9.41 19.95 -16.61
CA ALA A 53 8.39 20.10 -17.64
C ALA A 53 7.79 21.51 -17.59
N ASP A 54 7.46 22.07 -18.76
CA ASP A 54 6.62 23.26 -18.83
C ASP A 54 5.15 22.94 -18.48
N GLU A 55 4.26 23.94 -18.54
CA GLU A 55 2.85 23.76 -18.15
C GLU A 55 2.10 22.78 -19.05
N GLU A 56 2.37 22.79 -20.36
CA GLU A 56 1.73 21.91 -21.33
C GLU A 56 2.22 20.47 -21.15
N GLN A 57 3.55 20.31 -21.09
CA GLN A 57 4.20 19.04 -20.82
C GLN A 57 3.73 18.45 -19.49
N SER A 58 3.59 19.26 -18.44
CA SER A 58 3.07 18.83 -17.15
C SER A 58 1.65 18.29 -17.22
N ARG A 59 0.78 18.87 -18.07
CA ARG A 59 -0.57 18.32 -18.32
C ARG A 59 -0.50 16.98 -19.03
N LEU A 60 0.34 16.86 -20.05
CA LEU A 60 0.51 15.61 -20.81
C LEU A 60 1.10 14.49 -19.93
N ILE A 61 2.08 14.81 -19.10
CA ILE A 61 2.68 13.87 -18.14
C ILE A 61 1.62 13.34 -17.16
N ARG A 62 0.72 14.20 -16.65
CA ARG A 62 -0.38 13.75 -15.78
C ARG A 62 -1.33 12.78 -16.50
N GLN A 63 -1.61 12.99 -17.79
CA GLN A 63 -2.44 12.07 -18.57
C GLN A 63 -1.81 10.67 -18.73
N ILE A 64 -0.48 10.55 -18.62
CA ILE A 64 0.19 9.25 -18.62
C ILE A 64 -0.27 8.41 -17.43
N GLU A 65 -0.40 9.01 -16.24
CA GLU A 65 -0.87 8.30 -15.05
C GLU A 65 -2.34 7.87 -15.16
N GLU A 66 -3.15 8.64 -15.89
CA GLU A 66 -4.55 8.33 -16.18
C GLU A 66 -4.71 7.19 -17.19
N ASN A 67 -3.66 6.85 -17.94
CA ASN A 67 -3.68 5.70 -18.82
C ASN A 67 -3.57 4.40 -18.00
N LEU A 68 -4.67 3.66 -17.89
CA LEU A 68 -4.74 2.41 -17.13
C LEU A 68 -4.42 1.14 -17.95
N GLU A 69 -3.95 1.29 -19.19
CA GLU A 69 -3.62 0.13 -20.02
C GLU A 69 -2.37 -0.58 -19.49
N ARG A 70 -2.39 -1.91 -19.40
CA ARG A 70 -1.24 -2.79 -19.07
C ARG A 70 -0.72 -2.70 -17.63
N THR A 71 -0.24 -1.54 -17.19
CA THR A 71 0.38 -1.32 -15.87
C THR A 71 -0.11 -0.04 -15.21
N ARG A 72 0.07 0.08 -13.89
CA ARG A 72 -0.08 1.34 -13.17
C ARG A 72 1.14 2.22 -13.45
N LYS A 73 0.93 3.52 -13.64
CA LYS A 73 1.99 4.42 -14.09
C LYS A 73 2.23 5.52 -13.07
N ILE A 74 3.50 5.89 -12.95
CA ILE A 74 3.95 7.08 -12.22
C ILE A 74 4.85 7.82 -13.19
N ALA A 75 4.56 9.10 -13.43
CA ALA A 75 5.31 9.92 -14.35
C ALA A 75 5.70 11.25 -13.70
N ALA A 76 7.00 11.53 -13.60
CA ALA A 76 7.50 12.73 -12.95
C ALA A 76 8.68 13.35 -13.70
N CYS A 77 8.69 14.67 -13.82
CA CYS A 77 9.80 15.43 -14.37
C CYS A 77 10.27 16.49 -13.38
N GLY A 78 11.48 17.01 -13.57
CA GLY A 78 12.14 17.84 -12.57
C GLY A 78 12.67 17.03 -11.38
N VAL A 79 13.01 15.75 -11.60
CA VAL A 79 13.49 14.84 -10.55
C VAL A 79 15.02 14.75 -10.62
N GLY A 80 15.72 15.58 -9.84
CA GLY A 80 17.18 15.66 -9.81
C GLY A 80 17.83 15.11 -8.54
N THR A 81 17.05 14.89 -7.48
CA THR A 81 17.53 14.47 -6.16
C THR A 81 16.85 13.20 -5.66
N VAL A 82 17.46 12.56 -4.66
CA VAL A 82 16.89 11.36 -4.02
C VAL A 82 15.53 11.67 -3.37
N ASP A 83 15.39 12.82 -2.71
CA ASP A 83 14.14 13.22 -2.07
C ASP A 83 13.01 13.46 -3.08
N GLU A 84 13.33 13.97 -4.27
CA GLU A 84 12.37 14.12 -5.36
C GLU A 84 11.96 12.75 -5.95
N VAL A 85 12.89 11.80 -6.05
CA VAL A 85 12.56 10.41 -6.43
C VAL A 85 11.64 9.78 -5.38
N ILE A 86 11.95 9.93 -4.10
CA ILE A 86 11.10 9.43 -3.00
C ILE A 86 9.70 10.07 -3.07
N THR A 87 9.65 11.39 -3.31
CA THR A 87 8.41 12.15 -3.46
C THR A 87 7.58 11.63 -4.64
N ALA A 88 8.19 11.40 -5.80
CA ALA A 88 7.53 10.83 -6.97
C ALA A 88 6.98 9.41 -6.69
N LEU A 89 7.64 8.65 -5.82
CA LEU A 89 7.25 7.29 -5.45
C LEU A 89 6.26 7.20 -4.28
N LEU A 90 5.90 8.31 -3.62
CA LEU A 90 4.93 8.32 -2.53
C LEU A 90 3.63 7.54 -2.82
N PRO A 91 3.05 7.55 -4.04
CA PRO A 91 1.84 6.79 -4.33
C PRO A 91 1.97 5.27 -4.12
N ILE A 92 3.19 4.74 -4.10
CA ILE A 92 3.48 3.30 -3.98
C ILE A 92 4.33 2.93 -2.78
N LEU A 93 4.84 3.92 -2.04
CA LEU A 93 5.54 3.64 -0.80
C LEU A 93 4.56 3.07 0.22
N PRO A 94 4.95 2.03 0.98
CA PRO A 94 4.17 1.56 2.10
C PRO A 94 3.82 2.74 3.01
N LEU A 95 2.65 2.68 3.65
CA LEU A 95 2.31 3.62 4.71
C LEU A 95 3.48 3.70 5.69
N GLN A 96 4.17 4.85 5.66
CA GLN A 96 5.38 5.05 6.46
C GLN A 96 5.03 5.17 7.95
N TYR A 97 3.80 5.61 8.24
CA TYR A 97 3.24 5.56 9.57
C TYR A 97 2.76 4.14 9.90
N ARG A 98 3.54 3.44 10.71
CA ARG A 98 3.13 2.19 11.36
C ARG A 98 2.71 2.52 12.79
N PRO A 99 1.41 2.70 13.09
CA PRO A 99 1.00 2.88 14.47
C PRO A 99 1.44 1.66 15.28
N SER A 100 2.12 1.93 16.38
CA SER A 100 2.34 0.95 17.43
C SER A 100 0.96 0.64 18.03
N LEU A 101 0.36 -0.47 17.62
CA LEU A 101 -0.77 -1.03 18.35
C LEU A 101 -0.20 -1.53 19.67
N GLU A 102 -0.51 -0.84 20.77
CA GLU A 102 -0.28 -1.40 22.10
C GLU A 102 -0.93 -2.79 22.11
N GLN A 103 -0.14 -3.83 22.39
CA GLN A 103 -0.67 -5.16 22.64
C GLN A 103 -1.40 -5.11 23.99
N GLU A 104 -2.61 -4.55 23.98
CA GLU A 104 -3.49 -4.61 25.13
C GLU A 104 -3.79 -6.10 25.37
N ASN A 105 -3.35 -6.58 26.53
CA ASN A 105 -3.52 -7.96 26.97
C ASN A 105 -4.98 -8.37 26.79
N TYR A 106 -5.20 -9.41 25.98
CA TYR A 106 -6.55 -9.89 25.67
C TYR A 106 -7.36 -10.18 26.94
N ALA A 107 -6.69 -10.70 27.98
CA ALA A 107 -7.32 -10.95 29.27
C ALA A 107 -7.85 -9.65 29.90
N ASP A 108 -7.03 -8.61 29.96
CA ASP A 108 -7.43 -7.34 30.59
C ASP A 108 -8.56 -6.65 29.81
N ARG A 109 -8.51 -6.75 28.48
CA ARG A 109 -9.58 -6.23 27.61
C ARG A 109 -10.90 -6.97 27.82
N LEU A 110 -10.84 -8.30 27.95
CA LEU A 110 -12.03 -9.12 28.19
C LEU A 110 -12.59 -8.89 29.59
N ARG A 111 -11.74 -8.79 30.63
CA ARG A 111 -12.17 -8.41 32.00
C ARG A 111 -12.89 -7.07 32.01
N ARG A 112 -12.33 -6.04 31.37
CA ARG A 112 -12.96 -4.71 31.28
C ARG A 112 -14.34 -4.79 30.63
N ARG A 113 -14.48 -5.51 29.52
CA ARG A 113 -15.76 -5.67 28.83
C ARG A 113 -16.80 -6.42 29.65
N ILE A 114 -16.38 -7.42 30.43
CA ILE A 114 -17.29 -8.14 31.34
C ILE A 114 -17.69 -7.22 32.50
N ALA A 115 -16.75 -6.45 33.05
CA ALA A 115 -17.03 -5.49 34.11
C ALA A 115 -18.07 -4.43 33.74
N ASP A 116 -18.19 -4.07 32.46
CA ASP A 116 -19.20 -3.11 31.97
C ASP A 116 -20.66 -3.60 32.19
N PHE A 117 -20.91 -4.91 32.28
CA PHE A 117 -22.28 -5.45 32.41
C PHE A 117 -22.46 -6.51 33.50
N ALA A 118 -21.38 -7.10 34.01
CA ALA A 118 -21.37 -8.10 35.08
C ALA A 118 -20.06 -7.97 35.89
N PRO A 119 -19.93 -6.94 36.76
CA PRO A 119 -18.72 -6.68 37.55
C PRO A 119 -18.22 -7.89 38.35
N GLU A 120 -19.15 -8.64 38.94
CA GLU A 120 -18.87 -9.83 39.76
C GLU A 120 -18.30 -11.00 38.94
N ALA A 121 -18.57 -11.02 37.63
CA ALA A 121 -18.08 -12.06 36.73
C ALA A 121 -16.70 -11.74 36.11
N ALA A 122 -16.22 -10.50 36.22
CA ALA A 122 -15.05 -10.03 35.49
C ALA A 122 -13.76 -10.77 35.89
N ASP A 123 -13.54 -10.98 37.19
CA ASP A 123 -12.36 -11.71 37.69
C ASP A 123 -12.55 -13.24 37.62
N ALA A 124 -13.79 -13.71 37.69
CA ALA A 124 -14.14 -15.12 37.61
C ALA A 124 -14.00 -15.68 36.18
N ALA A 125 -14.33 -14.90 35.15
CA ALA A 125 -14.41 -15.38 33.77
C ALA A 125 -13.09 -15.87 33.15
N LEU A 126 -11.95 -15.47 33.72
CA LEU A 126 -10.61 -15.88 33.29
C LEU A 126 -9.83 -16.60 34.39
N ASN A 127 -10.50 -17.01 35.46
CA ASN A 127 -9.91 -17.79 36.52
C ASN A 127 -10.16 -19.28 36.24
N GLU A 128 -9.09 -20.05 36.02
CA GLU A 128 -9.18 -21.50 35.74
C GLU A 128 -9.70 -22.31 36.93
N ASP A 129 -9.64 -21.76 38.14
CA ASP A 129 -10.19 -22.37 39.36
C ASP A 129 -11.71 -22.21 39.47
N VAL A 130 -12.33 -21.38 38.62
CA VAL A 130 -13.77 -21.16 38.62
C VAL A 130 -14.43 -22.00 37.52
N PRO A 131 -15.37 -22.90 37.86
CA PRO A 131 -16.09 -23.68 36.86
C PRO A 131 -16.86 -22.80 35.86
N ALA A 132 -16.82 -23.15 34.58
CA ALA A 132 -17.52 -22.40 33.52
C ALA A 132 -19.03 -22.24 33.76
N ALA A 133 -19.66 -23.20 34.44
CA ALA A 133 -21.08 -23.13 34.81
C ALA A 133 -21.37 -22.02 35.83
N GLU A 134 -20.43 -21.76 36.75
CA GLU A 134 -20.53 -20.70 37.76
C GLU A 134 -20.34 -19.32 37.12
N VAL A 135 -19.36 -19.20 36.22
CA VAL A 135 -19.18 -17.99 35.38
C VAL A 135 -20.45 -17.70 34.56
N ALA A 136 -21.04 -18.72 33.93
CA ALA A 136 -22.27 -18.57 33.15
C ALA A 136 -23.46 -18.12 34.01
N ALA A 137 -23.54 -18.59 35.27
CA ALA A 137 -24.56 -18.14 36.22
C ALA A 137 -24.36 -16.66 36.58
N MET A 138 -23.14 -16.24 36.87
CA MET A 138 -22.79 -14.83 37.17
C MET A 138 -23.06 -13.89 35.98
N LEU A 139 -22.87 -14.36 34.74
CA LEU A 139 -23.19 -13.61 33.52
C LEU A 139 -24.70 -13.58 33.20
N GLY A 140 -25.45 -14.57 33.68
CA GLY A 140 -26.89 -14.74 33.43
C GLY A 140 -27.80 -14.09 34.47
N THR A 141 -27.26 -13.68 35.62
CA THR A 141 -27.98 -12.94 36.65
C THR A 141 -28.18 -11.48 36.24
N ARG A 142 -29.43 -11.13 35.90
CA ARG A 142 -29.93 -9.75 35.87
C ARG A 142 -30.69 -9.44 37.14
#